data_AF-A0A2Z6EWL4-F1
#
_entry.id   AF-A0A2Z6EWL4-F1
#
_cell.length_a   1.000
_cell.length_b   1.000
_cell.length_c   1.000
_cell.angle_alpha   90.00
_cell.angle_beta   90.00
_cell.angle_gamma   90.00
#
_symmetry.space_group_name_H-M   'P 1'
#
loop_
_entity.id
_entity.type
_entity.pdbx_description
1 polymer ?
#
loop_
_entity_poly.entity_id
_entity_poly.type
_entity_poly.pdbx_seq_one_letter_code
_entity_poly.pdbx_strand_id
1 'polypeptide(L)'
;MSFLGNALGFVGNMFGLGGDGGHDDGSAARQIEFERQQRINLSMQKINEIFNQAKQNPGYEAHRQDITDLNARDVERQFTEAERANLFGLARSGLRGGSVDTYSNAELQRRRDEGVLRAKRIGDQALANWQNADDQARHQLISQAQAGIDPAEMARMAHATLATNSRNAMLSNTGANIKGLFDSLANAHLHTKQMQGQRSGYAPFQQWNPSMAHSVRDGDSGRIV
;
A
#
# COMPACT_ATOMS: atom_id res chain seq x y z
N MET A 1 -2.46 -7.88 -93.86
CA MET A 1 -2.43 -7.15 -95.14
C MET A 1 -2.52 -5.67 -94.83
N SER A 2 -1.51 -4.93 -95.26
CA SER A 2 -1.42 -3.46 -95.24
C SER A 2 -2.49 -2.80 -96.10
N PHE A 3 -2.77 -1.51 -95.88
CA PHE A 3 -2.83 -0.39 -96.86
C PHE A 3 -3.35 0.88 -96.12
N LEU A 4 -2.47 1.86 -95.84
CA LEU A 4 -2.32 3.18 -96.51
C LEU A 4 -3.44 4.18 -96.16
N GLY A 5 -3.20 5.26 -95.40
CA GLY A 5 -2.67 6.58 -95.85
C GLY A 5 -3.85 7.58 -95.99
N ASN A 6 -3.83 8.88 -95.70
CA ASN A 6 -2.79 9.90 -95.61
C ASN A 6 -3.39 11.28 -95.15
N ALA A 7 -2.52 12.28 -94.96
CA ALA A 7 -2.72 13.76 -94.81
C ALA A 7 -2.57 14.32 -93.36
N LEU A 8 -1.39 14.84 -92.97
CA LEU A 8 -0.89 16.23 -93.17
C LEU A 8 -1.94 17.30 -92.81
N GLY A 9 -1.72 18.28 -91.93
CA GLY A 9 -0.58 18.72 -91.13
C GLY A 9 -0.90 20.14 -90.60
N PHE A 10 -0.42 20.51 -89.41
CA PHE A 10 -0.22 21.92 -89.08
C PHE A 10 0.89 22.03 -88.03
N VAL A 11 2.02 22.59 -88.48
CA VAL A 11 3.14 23.00 -87.63
C VAL A 11 2.79 24.37 -87.07
N GLY A 12 2.70 24.47 -85.75
CA GLY A 12 2.63 25.73 -85.00
C GLY A 12 3.67 25.67 -83.89
N ASN A 13 4.85 26.21 -84.18
CA ASN A 13 6.00 26.34 -83.29
C ASN A 13 5.77 27.50 -82.31
N MET A 14 5.76 27.30 -80.99
CA MET A 14 6.12 28.37 -80.07
C MET A 14 6.56 27.84 -78.70
N PHE A 15 7.82 28.15 -78.40
CA PHE A 15 8.49 28.09 -77.12
C PHE A 15 7.61 28.50 -75.93
N GLY A 16 7.62 27.66 -74.90
CA GLY A 16 7.11 27.94 -73.56
C GLY A 16 7.80 27.00 -72.56
N LEU A 17 9.08 27.27 -72.31
CA LEU A 17 9.83 26.75 -71.16
C LEU A 17 9.07 27.04 -69.86
N GLY A 18 9.07 26.07 -68.94
CA GLY A 18 8.87 26.32 -67.51
C GLY A 18 7.58 25.75 -66.95
N GLY A 19 7.59 24.48 -66.61
CA GLY A 19 6.50 23.84 -65.88
C GLY A 19 6.89 22.50 -65.27
N ASP A 20 8.13 22.36 -64.80
CA ASP A 20 8.59 21.15 -64.11
C ASP A 20 9.08 21.51 -62.71
N GLY A 21 8.53 20.81 -61.72
CA GLY A 21 9.01 20.79 -60.35
C GLY A 21 8.08 21.47 -59.36
N GLY A 22 7.06 20.74 -58.88
CA GLY A 22 6.35 21.23 -57.70
C GLY A 22 5.13 20.47 -57.21
N HIS A 23 4.98 19.14 -57.36
CA HIS A 23 3.74 18.48 -56.87
C HIS A 23 3.84 17.04 -56.31
N ASP A 24 5.01 16.48 -55.99
CA ASP A 24 5.07 15.09 -55.48
C ASP A 24 5.56 14.91 -54.03
N ASP A 25 6.15 15.93 -53.39
CA ASP A 25 6.61 15.78 -52.01
C ASP A 25 5.47 15.71 -50.99
N GLY A 26 4.33 16.35 -51.27
CA GLY A 26 3.19 16.42 -50.35
C GLY A 26 2.34 15.15 -50.32
N SER A 27 2.31 14.33 -51.37
CA SER A 27 1.57 13.06 -51.43
C SER A 27 2.39 11.93 -50.81
N ALA A 28 3.70 11.85 -51.11
CA ALA A 28 4.63 10.93 -50.48
C ALA A 28 4.76 11.20 -48.98
N ALA A 29 4.89 12.46 -48.55
CA ALA A 29 4.95 12.82 -47.13
C ALA A 29 3.66 12.44 -46.37
N ARG A 30 2.48 12.56 -47.00
CA ARG A 30 1.20 12.15 -46.39
C ARG A 30 1.09 10.64 -46.22
N GLN A 31 1.59 9.85 -47.17
CA GLN A 31 1.61 8.39 -47.08
C GLN A 31 2.58 7.91 -45.98
N ILE A 32 3.78 8.49 -45.91
CA ILE A 32 4.77 8.19 -44.88
C ILE A 32 4.23 8.54 -43.48
N GLU A 33 3.57 9.69 -43.34
CA GLU A 33 2.97 10.11 -42.07
C GLU A 33 1.77 9.22 -41.67
N PHE A 34 0.95 8.80 -42.63
CA PHE A 34 -0.14 7.85 -42.39
C PHE A 34 0.38 6.49 -41.91
N GLU A 35 1.40 5.95 -42.56
CA GLU A 35 2.06 4.69 -42.14
C GLU A 35 2.66 4.82 -40.75
N ARG A 36 3.31 5.95 -40.44
CA ARG A 36 3.82 6.23 -39.09
C ARG A 36 2.70 6.19 -38.06
N GLN A 37 1.58 6.89 -38.31
CA GLN A 37 0.43 6.91 -37.41
C GLN A 37 -0.17 5.52 -37.22
N GLN A 38 -0.24 4.70 -38.27
CA GLN A 38 -0.69 3.32 -38.14
C GLN A 38 0.21 2.49 -37.22
N ARG A 39 1.55 2.60 -37.37
CA ARG A 39 2.49 1.89 -36.50
C ARG A 39 2.33 2.31 -35.04
N ILE A 40 2.20 3.62 -34.78
CA ILE A 40 1.98 4.15 -33.44
C ILE A 40 0.68 3.57 -32.84
N ASN A 41 -0.41 3.57 -33.60
CA ASN A 41 -1.69 3.02 -33.16
C ASN A 41 -1.60 1.53 -32.84
N LEU A 42 -0.91 0.74 -33.69
CA LEU A 42 -0.67 -0.68 -33.45
C LEU A 42 0.19 -0.91 -32.20
N SER A 43 1.26 -0.15 -32.02
CA SER A 43 2.09 -0.19 -30.80
C SER A 43 1.26 0.09 -29.54
N MET A 44 0.44 1.14 -29.56
CA MET A 44 -0.43 1.49 -28.43
C MET A 44 -1.44 0.39 -28.12
N GLN A 45 -2.07 -0.20 -29.13
CA GLN A 45 -2.99 -1.32 -28.95
C GLN A 45 -2.28 -2.52 -28.33
N LYS A 46 -1.09 -2.88 -28.84
CA LYS A 46 -0.33 -4.02 -28.33
C LYS A 46 0.13 -3.84 -26.89
N ILE A 47 0.62 -2.65 -26.55
CA ILE A 47 0.98 -2.30 -25.16
C ILE A 47 -0.25 -2.45 -24.25
N ASN A 48 -1.37 -1.83 -24.61
CA ASN A 48 -2.58 -1.91 -23.80
C ASN A 48 -3.07 -3.36 -23.65
N GLU A 49 -3.01 -4.17 -24.71
CA GLU A 49 -3.35 -5.60 -24.66
C GLU A 49 -2.48 -6.36 -23.64
N ILE A 50 -1.16 -6.20 -23.71
CA ILE A 50 -0.20 -6.87 -22.82
C ILE A 50 -0.47 -6.49 -21.35
N PHE A 51 -0.64 -5.21 -21.06
CA PHE A 51 -0.91 -4.75 -19.68
C PHE A 51 -2.30 -5.17 -19.19
N ASN A 52 -3.32 -5.20 -20.06
CA ASN A 52 -4.66 -5.68 -19.71
C ASN A 52 -4.66 -7.18 -19.40
N GLN A 53 -3.96 -7.98 -20.20
CA GLN A 53 -3.77 -9.41 -19.94
C GLN A 53 -3.00 -9.63 -18.63
N ALA A 54 -1.96 -8.83 -18.38
CA ALA A 54 -1.23 -8.88 -17.12
C ALA A 54 -2.15 -8.60 -15.93
N LYS A 55 -2.99 -7.56 -15.97
CA LYS A 55 -3.94 -7.23 -14.89
C LYS A 55 -4.96 -8.34 -14.59
N GLN A 56 -5.27 -9.19 -15.57
CA GLN A 56 -6.15 -10.36 -15.38
C GLN A 56 -5.42 -11.57 -14.77
N ASN A 57 -4.11 -11.48 -14.55
CA ASN A 57 -3.32 -12.55 -13.99
C ASN A 57 -3.76 -12.83 -12.53
N PRO A 58 -4.09 -14.08 -12.17
CA PRO A 58 -4.44 -14.45 -10.80
C PRO A 58 -3.35 -14.11 -9.77
N GLY A 59 -2.11 -13.89 -10.21
CA GLY A 59 -0.99 -13.46 -9.38
C GLY A 59 -1.22 -12.16 -8.58
N TYR A 60 -2.04 -11.22 -9.07
CA TYR A 60 -2.35 -10.00 -8.32
C TYR A 60 -3.16 -10.29 -7.04
N GLU A 61 -4.22 -11.09 -7.16
CA GLU A 61 -5.02 -11.48 -5.99
C GLU A 61 -4.25 -12.43 -5.09
N ALA A 62 -3.44 -13.34 -5.65
CA ALA A 62 -2.57 -14.20 -4.85
C ALA A 62 -1.58 -13.38 -4.02
N HIS A 63 -0.95 -12.36 -4.61
CA HIS A 63 -0.04 -11.46 -3.90
C HIS A 63 -0.71 -10.70 -2.77
N ARG A 64 -1.91 -10.16 -3.03
CA ARG A 64 -2.74 -9.51 -2.02
C ARG A 64 -3.07 -10.45 -0.86
N GLN A 65 -3.45 -11.69 -1.17
CA GLN A 65 -3.77 -12.72 -0.18
C GLN A 65 -2.53 -13.11 0.64
N ASP A 66 -1.39 -13.36 -0.02
CA ASP A 66 -0.14 -13.72 0.65
C ASP A 66 0.29 -12.67 1.69
N ILE A 67 0.23 -11.38 1.33
CA ILE A 67 0.54 -10.29 2.25
C ILE A 67 -0.48 -10.21 3.39
N THR A 68 -1.77 -10.34 3.07
CA THR A 68 -2.84 -10.33 4.07
C THR A 68 -2.65 -11.47 5.08
N ASP A 69 -2.38 -12.68 4.59
CA ASP A 69 -2.20 -13.88 5.39
C ASP A 69 -0.95 -13.83 6.25
N LEU A 70 0.18 -13.35 5.69
CA LEU A 70 1.41 -13.12 6.44
C LEU A 70 1.15 -12.22 7.64
N ASN A 71 0.49 -11.08 7.41
CA ASN A 71 0.20 -10.10 8.44
C ASN A 71 -0.87 -10.61 9.44
N ALA A 72 -1.86 -11.35 8.97
CA ALA A 72 -2.88 -11.95 9.84
C ALA A 72 -2.25 -13.01 10.77
N ARG A 73 -1.31 -13.82 10.29
CA ARG A 73 -0.55 -14.78 11.12
C ARG A 73 0.28 -14.07 12.17
N ASP A 74 0.92 -12.95 11.82
CA ASP A 74 1.67 -12.13 12.78
C ASP A 74 0.78 -11.53 13.86
N VAL A 75 -0.42 -11.08 13.50
CA VAL A 75 -1.42 -10.59 14.47
C VAL A 75 -1.84 -11.70 15.42
N GLU A 76 -2.13 -12.90 14.92
CA GLU A 76 -2.54 -14.04 15.74
C GLU A 76 -1.42 -14.49 16.70
N ARG A 77 -0.18 -14.50 16.22
CA ARG A 77 0.99 -14.80 17.06
C ARG A 77 1.12 -13.79 18.19
N GLN A 78 1.06 -12.49 17.89
CA GLN A 78 1.14 -11.44 18.91
C GLN A 78 -0.05 -11.49 19.87
N PHE A 79 -1.24 -11.81 19.38
CA PHE A 79 -2.42 -12.00 20.23
C PHE A 79 -2.20 -13.14 21.23
N THR A 80 -1.71 -14.29 20.79
CA THR A 80 -1.43 -15.44 21.67
C THR A 80 -0.37 -15.11 22.73
N GLU A 81 0.68 -14.38 22.34
CA GLU A 81 1.72 -13.90 23.26
C GLU A 81 1.14 -12.92 24.29
N ALA A 82 0.33 -11.96 23.85
CA ALA A 82 -0.32 -10.97 24.70
C ALA A 82 -1.36 -11.58 25.65
N GLU A 83 -2.14 -12.55 25.19
CA GLU A 83 -3.11 -13.28 26.01
C GLU A 83 -2.40 -14.04 27.14
N ARG A 84 -1.33 -14.77 26.82
CA ARG A 84 -0.52 -15.46 27.85
C ARG A 84 0.04 -14.47 28.86
N ALA A 85 0.63 -13.36 28.40
CA ALA A 85 1.17 -12.32 29.28
C ALA A 85 0.09 -11.70 30.17
N ASN A 86 -1.10 -11.45 29.62
CA ASN A 86 -2.26 -10.94 30.35
C ASN A 86 -2.70 -11.93 31.44
N LEU A 87 -2.87 -13.22 31.08
CA LEU A 87 -3.24 -14.28 32.02
C LEU A 87 -2.23 -14.41 33.18
N PHE A 88 -0.93 -14.39 32.89
CA PHE A 88 0.11 -14.41 33.93
C PHE A 88 0.07 -13.15 34.80
N GLY A 89 -0.15 -11.98 34.18
CA GLY A 89 -0.26 -10.70 34.87
C GLY A 89 -1.43 -10.65 35.86
N LEU A 90 -2.60 -11.14 35.41
CA LEU A 90 -3.84 -11.24 36.19
C LEU A 90 -3.74 -12.29 37.29
N ALA A 91 -3.17 -13.46 37.00
CA ALA A 91 -2.95 -14.51 37.99
C ALA A 91 -2.02 -14.02 39.11
N ARG A 92 -0.91 -13.36 38.76
CA ARG A 92 0.03 -12.79 39.73
C ARG A 92 -0.59 -11.71 40.61
N SER A 93 -1.58 -10.98 40.09
CA SER A 93 -2.30 -9.95 40.85
C SER A 93 -3.57 -10.45 41.55
N GLY A 94 -3.90 -11.75 41.44
CA GLY A 94 -5.14 -12.30 41.99
C GLY A 94 -6.42 -11.75 41.35
N LEU A 95 -6.34 -11.16 40.15
CA LEU A 95 -7.47 -10.55 39.43
C LEU A 95 -8.10 -11.49 38.40
N ARG A 96 -7.56 -12.70 38.25
CA ARG A 96 -8.07 -13.74 37.34
C ARG A 96 -9.48 -14.16 37.75
N GLY A 97 -10.39 -14.28 36.78
CA GLY A 97 -11.81 -14.58 37.01
C GLY A 97 -12.66 -13.40 37.48
N GLY A 98 -12.08 -12.22 37.65
CA GLY A 98 -12.80 -10.98 37.97
C GLY A 98 -13.19 -10.17 36.73
N SER A 99 -13.86 -9.04 36.94
CA SER A 99 -14.27 -8.11 35.86
C SER A 99 -13.10 -7.56 35.04
N VAL A 100 -11.93 -7.42 35.67
CA VAL A 100 -10.69 -6.98 35.00
C VAL A 100 -10.22 -8.00 33.97
N ASP A 101 -10.32 -9.30 34.28
CA ASP A 101 -9.98 -10.39 33.37
C ASP A 101 -10.90 -10.35 32.13
N THR A 102 -12.23 -10.33 32.34
CA THR A 102 -13.22 -10.24 31.26
C THR A 102 -13.00 -9.03 30.36
N TYR A 103 -12.78 -7.84 30.94
CA TYR A 103 -12.54 -6.63 30.17
C TYR A 103 -11.24 -6.70 29.36
N SER A 104 -10.16 -7.19 29.97
CA SER A 104 -8.86 -7.30 29.30
C SER A 104 -8.89 -8.29 28.12
N ASN A 105 -9.58 -9.43 28.27
CA ASN A 105 -9.74 -10.39 27.18
C ASN A 105 -10.62 -9.85 26.06
N ALA A 106 -11.69 -9.11 26.39
CA ALA A 106 -12.52 -8.45 25.40
C ALA A 106 -11.73 -7.37 24.61
N GLU A 107 -10.86 -6.63 25.27
CA GLU A 107 -9.98 -5.66 24.62
C GLU A 107 -8.91 -6.34 23.73
N LEU A 108 -8.33 -7.44 24.18
CA LEU A 108 -7.40 -8.24 23.37
C LEU A 108 -8.07 -8.75 22.07
N GLN A 109 -9.31 -9.23 22.17
CA GLN A 109 -10.09 -9.69 21.01
C GLN A 109 -10.38 -8.53 20.04
N ARG A 110 -10.81 -7.36 20.54
CA ARG A 110 -11.01 -6.18 19.69
C ARG A 110 -9.75 -5.81 18.92
N ARG A 111 -8.60 -5.80 19.59
CA ARG A 111 -7.31 -5.47 18.96
C ARG A 111 -6.88 -6.49 17.93
N ARG A 112 -7.14 -7.78 18.18
CA ARG A 112 -6.93 -8.85 17.20
C ARG A 112 -7.76 -8.58 15.95
N ASP A 113 -9.05 -8.32 16.09
CA ASP A 113 -9.94 -8.06 14.97
C ASP A 113 -9.53 -6.80 14.19
N GLU A 114 -9.14 -5.73 14.89
CA GLU A 114 -8.53 -4.55 14.27
C GLU A 114 -7.23 -4.88 13.53
N GLY A 115 -6.40 -5.75 14.09
CA GLY A 115 -5.15 -6.22 13.49
C GLY A 115 -5.40 -6.97 12.19
N VAL A 116 -6.38 -7.86 12.17
CA VAL A 116 -6.79 -8.59 10.95
C VAL A 116 -7.33 -7.62 9.90
N LEU A 117 -8.09 -6.60 10.28
CA LEU A 117 -8.54 -5.56 9.35
C LEU A 117 -7.37 -4.71 8.82
N ARG A 118 -6.37 -4.41 9.65
CA ARG A 118 -5.13 -3.74 9.21
C ARG A 118 -4.35 -4.61 8.24
N ALA A 119 -4.25 -5.92 8.48
CA ALA A 119 -3.60 -6.88 7.59
C ALA A 119 -4.22 -6.86 6.18
N LYS A 120 -5.55 -6.87 6.09
CA LYS A 120 -6.27 -6.73 4.81
C LYS A 120 -5.92 -5.41 4.10
N ARG A 121 -5.94 -4.29 4.82
CA ARG A 121 -5.57 -2.99 4.24
C ARG A 121 -4.14 -2.93 3.72
N ILE A 122 -3.19 -3.60 4.41
CA ILE A 122 -1.81 -3.70 3.94
C ILE A 122 -1.75 -4.50 2.63
N GLY A 123 -2.47 -5.62 2.54
CA GLY A 123 -2.60 -6.38 1.30
C GLY A 123 -3.21 -5.56 0.17
N ASP A 124 -4.30 -4.84 0.42
CA ASP A 124 -4.94 -3.93 -0.55
C ASP A 124 -3.98 -2.83 -1.02
N GLN A 125 -3.20 -2.23 -0.11
CA GLN A 125 -2.22 -1.20 -0.43
C GLN A 125 -1.07 -1.77 -1.27
N ALA A 126 -0.59 -2.96 -0.97
CA ALA A 126 0.47 -3.61 -1.75
C ALA A 126 0.00 -3.93 -3.18
N LEU A 127 -1.23 -4.41 -3.33
CA LEU A 127 -1.86 -4.60 -4.63
C LEU A 127 -1.94 -3.27 -5.41
N ALA A 128 -2.43 -2.21 -4.77
CA ALA A 128 -2.53 -0.90 -5.40
C ALA A 128 -1.16 -0.37 -5.84
N ASN A 129 -0.11 -0.56 -5.03
CA ASN A 129 1.24 -0.16 -5.38
C ASN A 129 1.76 -0.91 -6.62
N TRP A 130 1.52 -2.22 -6.71
CA TRP A 130 1.90 -3.01 -7.87
C TRP A 130 1.14 -2.54 -9.12
N GLN A 131 -0.19 -2.41 -9.05
CA GLN A 131 -1.00 -1.91 -10.15
C GLN A 131 -0.55 -0.52 -10.63
N ASN A 132 -0.22 0.38 -9.69
CA ASN A 132 0.30 1.71 -10.01
C ASN A 132 1.66 1.64 -10.73
N ALA A 133 2.56 0.75 -10.32
CA ALA A 133 3.85 0.56 -10.99
C ALA A 133 3.68 0.09 -12.44
N ASP A 134 2.72 -0.80 -12.68
CA ASP A 134 2.41 -1.26 -14.03
C ASP A 134 1.72 -0.19 -14.87
N ASP A 135 0.83 0.61 -14.29
CA ASP A 135 0.22 1.74 -14.99
C ASP A 135 1.25 2.82 -15.36
N GLN A 136 2.21 3.09 -14.48
CA GLN A 136 3.33 3.98 -14.79
C GLN A 136 4.20 3.44 -15.93
N ALA A 137 4.54 2.15 -15.89
CA ALA A 137 5.27 1.49 -16.96
C ALA A 137 4.53 1.56 -18.30
N ARG A 138 3.22 1.31 -18.29
CA ARG A 138 2.35 1.42 -19.46
C ARG A 138 2.38 2.84 -20.04
N HIS A 139 2.27 3.87 -19.19
CA HIS A 139 2.34 5.27 -19.63
C HIS A 139 3.70 5.64 -20.25
N GLN A 140 4.80 5.17 -19.66
CA GLN A 140 6.15 5.38 -20.20
C GLN A 140 6.29 4.73 -21.59
N LEU A 141 5.79 3.50 -21.74
CA LEU A 141 5.84 2.79 -23.02
C LEU A 141 4.95 3.44 -24.08
N ILE A 142 3.75 3.93 -23.72
CA ILE A 142 2.91 4.68 -24.66
C ILE A 142 3.60 5.95 -25.15
N SER A 143 4.29 6.68 -24.26
CA SER A 143 5.08 7.87 -24.64
C SER A 143 6.20 7.50 -25.63
N GLN A 144 6.88 6.37 -25.39
CA GLN A 144 7.91 5.85 -26.30
C GLN A 144 7.33 5.36 -27.64
N ALA A 145 6.13 4.79 -27.64
CA ALA A 145 5.44 4.42 -28.88
C ALA A 145 5.16 5.63 -29.77
N GLN A 146 4.82 6.79 -29.18
CA GLN A 146 4.62 8.04 -29.93
C GLN A 146 5.92 8.56 -30.58
N ALA A 147 7.07 8.27 -29.96
CA ALA A 147 8.39 8.56 -30.54
C ALA A 147 8.74 7.67 -31.74
N GLY A 148 7.93 6.64 -32.04
CA GLY A 148 8.06 5.82 -33.23
C GLY A 148 8.85 4.52 -33.05
N ILE A 149 9.00 4.04 -31.81
CA ILE A 149 9.59 2.72 -31.54
C ILE A 149 8.70 1.60 -32.13
N ASP A 150 9.35 0.56 -32.65
CA ASP A 150 8.70 -0.60 -33.28
C ASP A 150 7.77 -1.37 -32.31
N PRO A 151 6.55 -1.78 -32.73
CA PRO A 151 5.60 -2.50 -31.89
C PRO A 151 6.15 -3.80 -31.26
N ALA A 152 7.02 -4.53 -31.96
CA ALA A 152 7.55 -5.81 -31.46
C ALA A 152 8.63 -5.60 -30.39
N GLU A 153 9.45 -4.56 -30.51
CA GLU A 153 10.38 -4.15 -29.46
C GLU A 153 9.64 -3.65 -28.23
N MET A 154 8.59 -2.85 -28.42
CA MET A 154 7.74 -2.37 -27.34
C MET A 154 7.06 -3.51 -26.57
N ALA A 155 6.62 -4.56 -27.27
CA ALA A 155 6.08 -5.75 -26.62
C ALA A 155 7.11 -6.46 -25.73
N ARG A 156 8.37 -6.61 -26.21
CA ARG A 156 9.46 -7.18 -25.41
C ARG A 156 9.74 -6.33 -24.17
N MET A 157 9.81 -5.01 -24.32
CA MET A 157 10.01 -4.09 -23.21
C MET A 157 8.86 -4.18 -22.19
N ALA A 158 7.60 -4.19 -22.65
CA ALA A 158 6.43 -4.36 -21.79
C ALA A 158 6.51 -5.63 -20.94
N HIS A 159 6.83 -6.77 -21.55
CA HIS A 159 7.01 -8.03 -20.81
C HIS A 159 8.17 -7.96 -19.80
N ALA A 160 9.29 -7.34 -20.16
CA ALA A 160 10.43 -7.19 -19.25
C ALA A 160 10.10 -6.29 -18.05
N THR A 161 9.39 -5.19 -18.28
CA THR A 161 8.96 -4.28 -17.22
C THR A 161 7.94 -4.94 -16.30
N LEU A 162 6.93 -5.62 -16.85
CA LEU A 162 5.94 -6.38 -16.05
C LEU A 162 6.62 -7.43 -15.17
N ALA A 163 7.57 -8.19 -15.71
CA ALA A 163 8.31 -9.20 -14.95
C ALA A 163 9.19 -8.59 -13.84
N THR A 164 9.69 -7.37 -14.06
CA THR A 164 10.47 -6.64 -13.06
C THR A 164 9.56 -6.10 -11.96
N ASN A 165 8.44 -5.48 -12.33
CA ASN A 165 7.44 -4.96 -11.40
C ASN A 165 6.86 -6.07 -10.53
N SER A 166 6.51 -7.22 -11.12
CA SER A 166 6.04 -8.37 -10.36
C SER A 166 7.10 -8.86 -9.37
N ARG A 167 8.37 -8.96 -9.80
CA ARG A 167 9.47 -9.36 -8.90
C ARG A 167 9.65 -8.38 -7.75
N ASN A 168 9.60 -7.08 -8.02
CA ASN A 168 9.72 -6.03 -7.01
C ASN A 168 8.55 -6.08 -6.01
N ALA A 169 7.33 -6.33 -6.49
CA ALA A 169 6.16 -6.54 -5.65
C ALA A 169 6.38 -7.74 -4.71
N MET A 170 6.81 -8.89 -5.24
CA MET A 170 7.09 -10.08 -4.43
C MET A 170 8.19 -9.86 -3.38
N LEU A 171 9.20 -9.03 -3.66
CA LEU A 171 10.25 -8.68 -2.70
C LEU A 171 9.71 -7.81 -1.55
N SER A 172 8.72 -6.95 -1.83
CA SER A 172 8.07 -6.10 -0.81
C SER A 172 7.42 -6.90 0.33
N ASN A 173 7.04 -8.16 0.08
CA ASN A 173 6.49 -9.09 1.10
C ASN A 173 7.38 -9.23 2.34
N THR A 174 8.70 -9.04 2.23
CA THR A 174 9.62 -9.27 3.36
C THR A 174 9.65 -8.14 4.39
N GLY A 175 9.09 -6.95 4.07
CA GLY A 175 9.13 -5.78 4.95
C GLY A 175 7.80 -5.38 5.58
N ALA A 176 6.68 -5.83 5.02
CA ALA A 176 5.33 -5.43 5.42
C ALA A 176 4.80 -6.30 6.57
N ASN A 177 5.36 -6.17 7.78
CA ASN A 177 4.85 -6.87 8.98
C ASN A 177 4.21 -5.88 9.96
N ILE A 178 3.05 -6.22 10.52
CA ILE A 178 2.43 -5.47 11.63
C ILE A 178 3.32 -5.59 12.87
N LYS A 179 4.02 -4.53 13.26
CA LYS A 179 4.84 -4.49 14.49
C LYS A 179 4.14 -3.72 15.62
N GLY A 180 4.24 -4.24 16.83
CA GLY A 180 3.89 -3.53 18.07
C GLY A 180 2.40 -3.31 18.34
N LEU A 181 1.51 -4.17 17.82
CA LEU A 181 0.06 -4.02 18.02
C LEU A 181 -0.36 -4.14 19.49
N PHE A 182 0.35 -4.98 20.25
CA PHE A 182 0.03 -5.31 21.65
C PHE A 182 1.01 -4.73 22.68
N ASP A 183 2.10 -4.08 22.25
CA ASP A 183 3.13 -3.52 23.14
C ASP A 183 2.55 -2.49 24.12
N SER A 184 1.55 -1.71 23.67
CA SER A 184 0.84 -0.75 24.51
C SER A 184 0.05 -1.39 25.65
N LEU A 185 -0.44 -2.63 25.49
CA LEU A 185 -1.24 -3.32 26.50
C LEU A 185 -0.36 -3.94 27.60
N ALA A 186 0.78 -4.51 27.20
CA ALA A 186 1.81 -4.97 28.13
C ALA A 186 2.33 -3.82 29.00
N ASN A 187 2.56 -2.64 28.40
CA ASN A 187 3.00 -1.45 29.11
C ASN A 187 1.88 -0.79 29.95
N ALA A 188 0.63 -0.77 29.48
CA ALA A 188 -0.50 -0.24 30.24
C ALA A 188 -0.70 -1.00 31.57
N HIS A 189 -0.56 -2.33 31.56
CA HIS A 189 -0.67 -3.12 32.78
C HIS A 189 0.47 -2.86 33.77
N LEU A 190 1.71 -2.69 33.27
CA LEU A 190 2.85 -2.25 34.09
C LEU A 190 2.60 -0.85 34.69
N HIS A 191 2.04 0.07 33.90
CA HIS A 191 1.72 1.42 34.34
C HIS A 191 0.62 1.45 35.42
N THR A 192 -0.44 0.63 35.28
CA THR A 192 -1.47 0.49 36.32
C THR A 192 -0.90 -0.11 37.62
N LYS A 193 -0.02 -1.10 37.52
CA LYS A 193 0.68 -1.67 38.69
C LYS A 193 1.63 -0.67 39.35
N GLN A 194 2.32 0.17 38.59
CA GLN A 194 3.17 1.23 39.14
C GLN A 194 2.33 2.26 39.90
N MET A 195 1.18 2.66 39.37
CA MET A 195 0.25 3.59 40.02
C MET A 195 -0.41 2.99 41.28
N GLN A 196 -0.80 1.70 41.25
CA GLN A 196 -1.32 1.01 42.43
C GLN A 196 -0.22 0.75 43.48
N GLY A 197 1.00 0.40 43.06
CA GLY A 197 2.15 0.23 43.94
C GLY A 197 2.57 1.54 44.59
N GLN A 198 2.51 2.67 43.87
CA GLN A 198 2.69 3.99 44.45
C GLN A 198 1.57 4.33 45.44
N ARG A 199 0.29 4.10 45.10
CA ARG A 199 -0.82 4.33 46.05
C ARG A 199 -0.73 3.45 47.30
N SER A 200 -0.32 2.18 47.16
CA SER A 200 -0.19 1.24 48.28
C SER A 200 1.11 1.47 49.08
N GLY A 201 2.17 1.97 48.44
CA GLY A 201 3.42 2.38 49.09
C GLY A 201 3.32 3.71 49.86
N TYR A 202 2.34 4.55 49.52
CA TYR A 202 1.95 5.73 50.31
C TYR A 202 0.92 5.41 51.42
N ALA A 203 0.35 4.20 51.45
CA ALA A 203 -0.63 3.77 52.44
C ALA A 203 -0.12 3.07 53.73
N PRO A 204 1.18 3.01 54.09
CA PRO A 204 1.59 2.50 55.42
C PRO A 204 1.89 3.60 56.46
N PHE A 205 1.75 4.89 56.16
CA PHE A 205 2.09 5.97 57.10
C PHE A 205 0.93 6.86 57.55
N GLN A 206 -0.33 6.46 57.36
CA GLN A 206 -1.44 7.08 58.09
C GLN A 206 -1.60 6.42 59.46
N GLN A 207 -0.71 6.86 60.35
CA GLN A 207 -1.07 7.38 61.67
C GLN A 207 -1.75 6.41 62.64
N TRP A 208 -0.96 5.54 63.28
CA TRP A 208 -1.22 5.21 64.68
C TRP A 208 -0.40 6.16 65.56
N ASN A 209 -1.06 7.14 66.19
CA ASN A 209 -0.44 8.10 67.11
C ASN A 209 -0.92 7.80 68.54
N PRO A 210 -0.10 7.16 69.39
CA PRO A 210 -0.42 6.96 70.80
C PRO A 210 0.15 8.11 71.63
N SER A 211 -0.26 9.34 71.36
CA SER A 211 0.10 10.44 72.25
C SER A 211 -0.89 11.58 72.14
N MET A 212 -1.27 12.13 73.29
CA MET A 212 -2.24 13.22 73.53
C MET A 212 -3.66 12.80 73.95
N ALA A 213 -3.77 12.16 75.11
CA ALA A 213 -4.74 12.63 76.11
C ALA A 213 -3.92 13.28 77.24
N HIS A 214 -3.67 14.59 77.10
CA HIS A 214 -3.04 15.42 78.14
C HIS A 214 -3.99 15.56 79.33
N SER A 215 -3.40 15.47 80.52
CA SER A 215 -3.97 15.66 81.84
C SER A 215 -4.74 16.98 82.01
N VAL A 216 -6.02 16.89 82.38
CA VAL A 216 -6.73 17.98 83.05
C VAL A 216 -6.29 17.97 84.50
N ARG A 217 -5.40 18.89 84.85
CA ARG A 217 -4.94 19.14 86.21
C ARG A 217 -5.82 20.27 86.76
N ASP A 218 -7.00 19.90 87.26
CA ASP A 218 -7.86 20.83 87.98
C ASP A 218 -7.18 21.18 89.31
N GLY A 219 -6.82 22.45 89.45
CA GLY A 219 -6.28 23.00 90.68
C GLY A 219 -7.42 23.31 91.64
N ASP A 220 -7.74 22.36 92.51
CA ASP A 220 -8.55 22.64 93.70
C ASP A 220 -7.62 23.03 94.86
N SER A 221 -7.48 24.34 95.05
CA SER A 221 -6.95 24.93 96.28
C SER A 221 -7.65 26.26 96.54
N GLY A 222 -8.77 26.24 97.27
CA GLY A 222 -9.33 27.47 97.84
C GLY A 222 -10.74 27.45 98.43
N ARG A 223 -10.89 26.88 99.64
CA ARG A 223 -11.57 27.47 100.84
C ARG A 223 -13.10 27.75 100.82
N ILE A 224 -13.70 27.62 102.02
CA ILE A 224 -15.03 28.07 102.54
C ILE A 224 -16.07 26.93 102.44
N VAL A 225 -16.63 26.33 103.52
CA VAL A 225 -16.93 26.70 104.92
C VAL A 225 -16.71 25.50 105.83
#